data_AF-A0A3D5KKQ0-F1
#
_entry.id   AF-A0A3D5KKQ0-F1
#
_cell.length_a   1.000
_cell.length_b   1.000
_cell.length_c   1.000
_cell.angle_alpha   90.00
_cell.angle_beta   90.00
_cell.angle_gamma   90.00
#
_symmetry.space_group_name_H-M   'P 1'
#
loop_
_entity.id
_entity.type
_entity.pdbx_description
1 polymer ?
#
loop_
_entity_poly.entity_id
_entity_poly.type
_entity_poly.pdbx_seq_one_letter_code
_entity_poly.pdbx_strand_id
1 'polypeptide(L)'
;MAYLFDSFDGWKKYCLENNFSLAQTVLEYEHDQKNRSAKDVNDGLMKAWTVMKEAVRSGLEEDMTSRSGMINNGAKKVFRHPVTVLSPEFQKLISRALAAKEVNSCMGRVVAAPTAGASGIMPGVLYTLQEIHPIDDQKILEAMMVAAGIAIIIEQKASIAGAV
;
A
#
# COMPACT_ATOMS: atom_id res chain seq x y z
N MET A 1 14.27 22.85 -6.80
CA MET A 1 13.66 22.14 -7.94
C MET A 1 13.63 20.70 -7.53
N ALA A 2 12.44 20.15 -7.34
CA ALA A 2 12.26 18.80 -6.84
C ALA A 2 12.93 17.75 -7.74
N TYR A 3 13.39 16.66 -7.11
CA TYR A 3 13.90 15.51 -7.83
C TYR A 3 12.78 14.79 -8.61
N LEU A 4 13.02 14.51 -9.89
CA LEU A 4 12.00 14.01 -10.83
C LEU A 4 11.87 12.49 -10.88
N PHE A 5 12.50 11.75 -9.95
CA PHE A 5 12.35 10.29 -9.84
C PHE A 5 12.77 9.52 -11.12
N ASP A 6 13.91 9.89 -11.72
CA ASP A 6 14.40 9.26 -12.95
C ASP A 6 15.23 7.97 -12.75
N SER A 7 15.77 7.75 -11.55
CA SER A 7 16.52 6.55 -11.18
C SER A 7 16.66 6.38 -9.67
N PHE A 8 16.90 5.15 -9.20
CA PHE A 8 17.16 4.91 -7.77
C PHE A 8 18.50 5.52 -7.30
N ASP A 9 19.53 5.51 -8.16
CA ASP A 9 20.84 6.09 -7.84
C ASP A 9 20.76 7.61 -7.72
N GLY A 10 20.07 8.27 -8.66
CA GLY A 10 19.82 9.71 -8.59
C GLY A 10 19.00 10.08 -7.35
N TRP A 11 17.97 9.30 -7.02
CA TRP A 11 17.14 9.54 -5.85
C TRP A 11 17.96 9.50 -4.57
N LYS A 12 18.82 8.48 -4.44
CA LYS A 12 19.75 8.35 -3.31
C LYS A 12 20.71 9.54 -3.22
N LYS A 13 21.35 9.92 -4.33
CA LYS A 13 22.28 11.07 -4.36
C LYS A 13 21.59 12.36 -3.92
N TYR A 14 20.40 12.63 -4.47
CA TYR A 14 19.62 13.81 -4.11
C TYR A 14 19.26 13.86 -2.62
N CYS A 15 18.85 12.72 -2.04
CA CYS A 15 18.58 12.62 -0.60
C CYS A 15 19.82 12.95 0.24
N LEU A 16 20.98 12.41 -0.14
CA LEU A 16 22.24 12.60 0.59
C LEU A 16 22.75 14.04 0.50
N GLU A 17 22.69 14.65 -0.68
CA GLU A 17 23.14 16.03 -0.92
C GLU A 17 22.28 17.07 -0.19
N ASN A 18 20.97 16.84 -0.07
CA ASN A 18 20.03 17.77 0.56
C ASN A 18 19.70 17.41 2.03
N ASN A 19 20.28 16.33 2.56
CA ASN A 19 19.95 15.77 3.87
C ASN A 19 18.43 15.51 4.04
N PHE A 20 17.80 14.99 2.99
CA PHE A 20 16.38 14.62 2.98
C PHE A 20 16.21 13.13 3.19
N SER A 21 15.14 12.76 3.89
CA SER A 21 14.60 11.40 3.87
C SER A 21 13.94 11.09 2.53
N LEU A 22 13.81 9.80 2.22
CA LEU A 22 13.09 9.34 1.03
C LEU A 22 11.67 9.92 0.96
N ALA A 23 10.93 9.95 2.07
CA ALA A 23 9.58 10.51 2.10
C ALA A 23 9.55 12.04 1.86
N GLN A 24 10.53 12.78 2.39
CA GLN A 24 10.60 14.24 2.20
C GLN A 24 10.80 14.62 0.73
N THR A 25 11.59 13.87 -0.03
CA THR A 25 11.74 14.14 -1.47
C THR A 25 10.44 13.93 -2.25
N VAL A 26 9.58 13.00 -1.82
CA VAL A 26 8.26 12.78 -2.43
C VAL A 26 7.31 13.93 -2.09
N LEU A 27 7.37 14.46 -0.86
CA LEU A 27 6.61 15.66 -0.47
C LEU A 27 7.04 16.89 -1.27
N GLU A 28 8.35 17.08 -1.45
CA GLU A 28 8.89 18.17 -2.27
C GLU A 28 8.41 18.04 -3.72
N TYR A 29 8.41 16.84 -4.28
CA TYR A 29 7.88 16.57 -5.62
C TYR A 29 6.38 16.85 -5.73
N GLU A 30 5.55 16.41 -4.78
CA GLU A 30 4.11 16.72 -4.79
C GLU A 30 3.85 18.22 -4.63
N HIS A 31 4.70 18.93 -3.90
CA HIS A 31 4.63 20.39 -3.78
C HIS A 31 4.98 21.07 -5.12
N ASP A 32 6.15 20.80 -5.68
CA ASP A 32 6.63 21.46 -6.90
C ASP A 32 5.77 21.10 -8.13
N GLN A 33 5.32 19.85 -8.26
CA GLN A 33 4.60 19.37 -9.45
C GLN A 33 3.09 19.58 -9.37
N LYS A 34 2.49 19.60 -8.18
CA LYS A 34 1.04 19.62 -7.99
C LYS A 34 0.54 20.72 -7.05
N ASN A 35 1.43 21.56 -6.54
CA ASN A 35 1.13 22.64 -5.59
C ASN A 35 0.37 22.16 -4.35
N ARG A 36 0.66 20.94 -3.90
CA ARG A 36 0.04 20.36 -2.69
C ARG A 36 0.85 20.72 -1.46
N SER A 37 0.17 21.04 -0.36
CA SER A 37 0.86 21.20 0.91
C SER A 37 1.16 19.83 1.53
N ALA A 38 2.14 19.78 2.44
CA ALA A 38 2.41 18.55 3.20
C ALA A 38 1.18 18.08 3.98
N LYS A 39 0.32 19.00 4.44
CA LYS A 39 -0.93 18.66 5.11
C LYS A 39 -1.90 17.96 4.15
N ASP A 40 -2.10 18.48 2.95
CA ASP A 40 -3.01 17.88 1.97
C ASP A 40 -2.58 16.46 1.59
N VAL A 41 -1.26 16.25 1.42
CA VAL A 41 -0.70 14.93 1.13
C VAL A 41 -0.93 13.97 2.30
N ASN A 42 -0.60 14.37 3.52
CA ASN A 42 -0.81 13.53 4.71
C ASN A 42 -2.30 13.22 4.92
N ASP A 43 -3.20 14.20 4.78
CA ASP A 43 -4.65 14.00 4.93
C ASP A 43 -5.19 13.03 3.86
N GLY A 44 -4.70 13.12 2.63
CA GLY A 44 -5.03 12.19 1.55
C GLY A 44 -4.55 10.77 1.82
N LEU A 45 -3.28 10.61 2.23
CA LEU A 45 -2.71 9.32 2.60
C LEU A 45 -3.39 8.72 3.82
N MET A 46 -3.76 9.54 4.80
CA MET A 46 -4.48 9.08 5.99
C MET A 46 -5.87 8.54 5.63
N LYS A 47 -6.60 9.21 4.74
CA LYS A 47 -7.88 8.70 4.22
C LYS A 47 -7.68 7.37 3.51
N ALA A 48 -6.67 7.26 2.64
CA ALA A 48 -6.35 6.02 1.95
C ALA A 48 -5.99 4.90 2.93
N TRP A 49 -5.15 5.18 3.92
CA TRP A 49 -4.73 4.22 4.94
C TRP A 49 -5.91 3.74 5.80
N THR A 50 -6.85 4.63 6.12
CA THR A 50 -8.08 4.27 6.84
C THR A 50 -8.92 3.28 6.03
N VAL A 51 -9.18 3.56 4.75
CA VAL A 51 -9.93 2.66 3.86
C VAL A 51 -9.20 1.33 3.66
N MET A 52 -7.87 1.35 3.59
CA MET A 52 -7.03 0.15 3.53
C MET A 52 -7.20 -0.75 4.76
N LYS A 53 -7.17 -0.18 5.97
CA LYS A 53 -7.43 -0.90 7.23
C LYS A 53 -8.85 -1.46 7.27
N GLU A 54 -9.83 -0.65 6.86
CA GLU A 54 -11.24 -1.07 6.77
C GLU A 54 -11.43 -2.26 5.82
N ALA A 55 -10.83 -2.24 4.62
CA ALA A 55 -10.94 -3.32 3.66
C ALA A 55 -10.40 -4.65 4.21
N VAL A 56 -9.27 -4.61 4.92
CA VAL A 56 -8.74 -5.80 5.61
C VAL A 56 -9.70 -6.30 6.67
N ARG A 57 -10.22 -5.40 7.51
CA ARG A 57 -11.14 -5.73 8.59
C ARG A 57 -12.43 -6.35 8.04
N SER A 58 -13.09 -5.70 7.08
CA SER A 58 -14.30 -6.19 6.45
C SER A 58 -14.08 -7.57 5.82
N GLY A 59 -12.97 -7.80 5.13
CA GLY A 59 -12.68 -9.12 4.55
C GLY A 59 -12.47 -10.24 5.58
N LEU A 60 -12.03 -9.91 6.81
CA LEU A 60 -11.86 -10.86 7.90
C LEU A 60 -13.10 -11.04 8.78
N GLU A 61 -14.01 -10.07 8.80
CA GLU A 61 -15.20 -10.05 9.67
C GLU A 61 -16.50 -10.37 8.91
N GLU A 62 -16.74 -9.73 7.77
CA GLU A 62 -17.99 -9.82 6.99
C GLU A 62 -17.98 -10.98 5.99
N ASP A 63 -19.14 -11.45 5.54
CA ASP A 63 -19.22 -12.57 4.58
C ASP A 63 -18.62 -12.20 3.21
N MET A 64 -17.54 -12.86 2.84
CA MET A 64 -16.87 -12.68 1.55
C MET A 64 -17.25 -13.81 0.60
N THR A 65 -18.51 -13.81 0.18
CA THR A 65 -19.01 -14.68 -0.89
C THR A 65 -19.34 -13.86 -2.12
N SER A 66 -18.54 -13.99 -3.18
CA SER A 66 -18.77 -13.24 -4.43
C SER A 66 -20.02 -13.73 -5.16
N ARG A 67 -20.64 -12.86 -5.97
CA ARG A 67 -21.80 -13.22 -6.81
C ARG A 67 -21.53 -14.38 -7.78
N SER A 68 -20.29 -14.55 -8.23
CA SER A 68 -19.89 -15.66 -9.12
C SER A 68 -19.65 -16.97 -8.39
N GLY A 69 -19.62 -16.96 -7.04
CA GLY A 69 -19.25 -18.12 -6.22
C GLY A 69 -17.75 -18.45 -6.22
N MET A 70 -16.90 -17.70 -6.93
CA MET A 70 -15.45 -17.96 -7.01
C MET A 70 -14.70 -17.57 -5.73
N ILE A 71 -15.18 -16.55 -5.02
CA ILE A 71 -14.68 -16.17 -3.69
C ILE A 71 -15.62 -16.72 -2.63
N ASN A 72 -15.04 -17.35 -1.61
CA ASN A 72 -15.75 -17.89 -0.45
C ASN A 72 -14.83 -17.86 0.80
N ASN A 73 -14.78 -16.71 1.46
CA ASN A 73 -14.12 -16.47 2.75
C ASN A 73 -12.70 -17.08 2.86
N GLY A 74 -11.91 -17.03 1.78
CA GLY A 74 -10.58 -17.62 1.70
C GLY A 74 -9.61 -16.98 2.68
N ALA A 75 -9.69 -15.66 2.86
CA ALA A 75 -8.90 -14.94 3.85
C ALA A 75 -9.09 -15.49 5.26
N LYS A 76 -10.35 -15.73 5.67
CA LYS A 76 -10.70 -16.29 6.98
C LYS A 76 -10.22 -17.73 7.14
N LYS A 77 -10.29 -18.53 6.07
CA LYS A 77 -9.77 -19.91 6.06
C LYS A 77 -8.27 -19.93 6.31
N VAL A 78 -7.51 -19.06 5.64
CA VAL A 78 -6.07 -18.92 5.86
C VAL A 78 -5.78 -18.40 7.26
N PHE A 79 -6.49 -17.35 7.72
CA PHE A 79 -6.29 -16.77 9.04
C PHE A 79 -6.46 -17.80 10.16
N ARG A 80 -7.48 -18.67 10.05
CA ARG A 80 -7.84 -19.69 11.04
C ARG A 80 -7.14 -21.03 10.83
N HIS A 81 -6.31 -21.16 9.80
CA HIS A 81 -5.65 -22.42 9.50
C HIS A 81 -4.69 -22.79 10.66
N PRO A 82 -4.74 -24.03 11.18
CA PRO A 82 -3.96 -24.42 12.36
C PRO A 82 -2.46 -24.56 12.05
N VAL A 83 -2.10 -24.82 10.80
CA VAL A 83 -0.70 -24.97 10.35
C VAL A 83 -0.27 -23.69 9.64
N THR A 84 0.81 -23.08 10.13
CA THR A 84 1.49 -21.96 9.48
C THR A 84 2.50 -22.49 8.46
N VAL A 85 2.59 -21.85 7.28
CA VAL A 85 3.55 -22.27 6.24
C VAL A 85 4.97 -21.81 6.58
N LEU A 86 5.11 -20.57 7.07
CA LEU A 86 6.40 -19.99 7.48
C LEU A 86 6.37 -19.53 8.95
N SER A 87 5.51 -18.58 9.27
CA SER A 87 5.29 -18.09 10.64
C SER A 87 3.85 -17.62 10.85
N PRO A 88 3.41 -17.45 12.11
CA PRO A 88 2.11 -16.84 12.42
C PRO A 88 1.94 -15.44 11.82
N GLU A 89 3.00 -14.63 11.82
CA GLU A 89 3.01 -13.27 11.26
C GLU A 89 2.86 -13.32 9.73
N PHE A 90 3.55 -14.25 9.07
CA PHE A 90 3.41 -14.45 7.63
C PHE A 90 1.99 -14.94 7.26
N GLN A 91 1.41 -15.85 8.04
CA GLN A 91 0.01 -16.28 7.86
C GLN A 91 -0.96 -15.10 8.01
N LYS A 92 -0.77 -14.25 9.02
CA LYS A 92 -1.54 -13.01 9.20
C LYS A 92 -1.40 -12.10 7.99
N LEU A 93 -0.18 -11.84 7.51
CA LEU A 93 0.07 -11.01 6.33
C LEU A 93 -0.69 -11.50 5.10
N ILE A 94 -0.57 -12.79 4.78
CA ILE A 94 -1.23 -13.39 3.62
C ILE A 94 -2.76 -13.31 3.76
N SER A 95 -3.29 -13.64 4.95
CA SER A 95 -4.73 -13.54 5.19
C SER A 95 -5.27 -12.11 5.07
N ARG A 96 -4.53 -11.09 5.51
CA ARG A 96 -4.91 -9.67 5.36
C ARG A 96 -4.86 -9.21 3.91
N ALA A 97 -3.86 -9.66 3.16
CA ALA A 97 -3.77 -9.38 1.73
C ALA A 97 -4.95 -10.00 0.96
N LEU A 98 -5.30 -11.25 1.29
CA LEU A 98 -6.49 -11.90 0.76
C LEU A 98 -7.76 -11.18 1.18
N ALA A 99 -7.89 -10.76 2.44
CA ALA A 99 -9.10 -10.11 2.95
C ALA A 99 -9.45 -8.85 2.15
N ALA A 100 -8.49 -7.94 1.97
CA ALA A 100 -8.69 -6.74 1.17
C ALA A 100 -8.96 -7.08 -0.32
N LYS A 101 -8.32 -8.12 -0.86
CA LYS A 101 -8.58 -8.59 -2.23
C LYS A 101 -9.99 -9.16 -2.38
N GLU A 102 -10.49 -9.88 -1.39
CA GLU A 102 -11.84 -10.45 -1.37
C GLU A 102 -12.89 -9.34 -1.29
N VAL A 103 -12.67 -8.29 -0.51
CA VAL A 103 -13.52 -7.08 -0.51
C VAL A 103 -13.60 -6.49 -1.92
N ASN A 104 -12.47 -6.33 -2.62
CA ASN A 104 -12.48 -5.89 -4.02
C ASN A 104 -13.29 -6.83 -4.92
N SER A 105 -13.09 -8.15 -4.81
CA SER A 105 -13.81 -9.13 -5.62
C SER A 105 -15.31 -9.20 -5.32
N CYS A 106 -15.72 -8.77 -4.13
CA CYS A 106 -17.12 -8.61 -3.71
C CYS A 106 -17.67 -7.20 -3.99
N MET A 107 -16.96 -6.38 -4.78
CA MET A 107 -17.33 -5.00 -5.15
C MET A 107 -17.45 -4.05 -3.96
N GLY A 108 -16.75 -4.34 -2.86
CA GLY A 108 -16.59 -3.46 -1.71
C GLY A 108 -15.60 -2.33 -1.98
N ARG A 109 -15.49 -1.40 -1.03
CA ARG A 109 -14.61 -0.23 -1.15
C ARG A 109 -13.15 -0.63 -0.86
N VAL A 110 -12.25 -0.33 -1.81
CA VAL A 110 -10.80 -0.53 -1.69
C VAL A 110 -10.01 0.67 -2.19
N VAL A 111 -8.73 0.74 -1.85
CA VAL A 111 -7.78 1.70 -2.43
C VAL A 111 -6.92 0.99 -3.46
N ALA A 112 -6.81 1.57 -4.66
CA ALA A 112 -5.91 1.06 -5.69
C ALA A 112 -4.44 1.26 -5.27
N ALA A 113 -3.63 0.21 -5.42
CA ALA A 113 -2.22 0.24 -5.03
C ALA A 113 -1.37 -0.75 -5.86
N PRO A 114 -1.07 -0.47 -7.15
CA PRO A 114 -1.50 0.70 -7.94
C PRO A 114 -2.85 0.50 -8.64
N THR A 115 -3.32 -0.74 -8.78
CA THR A 115 -4.62 -1.05 -9.38
C THR A 115 -5.57 -1.67 -8.35
N ALA A 116 -6.86 -1.70 -8.66
CA ALA A 116 -7.85 -2.43 -7.86
C ALA A 116 -7.49 -3.93 -7.75
N GLY A 117 -6.88 -4.49 -8.79
CA GLY A 117 -6.41 -5.88 -8.84
C GLY A 117 -5.36 -6.21 -7.77
N ALA A 118 -4.44 -5.29 -7.51
CA ALA A 118 -3.33 -5.41 -6.57
C ALA A 118 -3.61 -4.80 -5.18
N SER A 119 -4.81 -4.25 -4.96
CA SER A 119 -5.20 -3.46 -3.77
C SER A 119 -4.98 -4.14 -2.42
N GLY A 120 -4.85 -5.48 -2.37
CA GLY A 120 -4.64 -6.21 -1.13
C GLY A 120 -3.19 -6.23 -0.62
N ILE A 121 -2.19 -6.02 -1.48
CA ILE A 121 -0.78 -6.24 -1.12
C ILE A 121 -0.31 -5.20 -0.08
N MET A 122 -0.46 -3.92 -0.41
CA MET A 122 -0.03 -2.82 0.46
C MET A 122 -0.68 -2.85 1.85
N PRO A 123 -2.02 -2.97 2.00
CA PRO A 123 -2.61 -3.09 3.33
C PRO A 123 -2.23 -4.38 4.05
N GLY A 124 -2.07 -5.50 3.33
CA GLY A 124 -1.62 -6.76 3.93
C GLY A 124 -0.26 -6.63 4.61
N VAL A 125 0.70 -5.97 3.94
CA VAL A 125 2.05 -5.72 4.47
C VAL A 125 2.02 -4.67 5.57
N LEU A 126 1.55 -3.46 5.29
CA LEU A 126 1.66 -2.32 6.19
C LEU A 126 0.87 -2.54 7.48
N TYR A 127 -0.31 -3.15 7.41
CA TYR A 127 -1.13 -3.36 8.61
C TYR A 127 -0.53 -4.42 9.50
N THR A 128 0.08 -5.45 8.91
CA THR A 128 0.82 -6.47 9.67
C THR A 128 2.04 -5.88 10.34
N LEU A 129 2.86 -5.12 9.61
CA LEU A 129 4.03 -4.44 10.18
C LEU A 129 3.65 -3.48 11.30
N GLN A 130 2.58 -2.71 11.13
CA GLN A 130 2.06 -1.81 12.16
C GLN A 130 1.70 -2.55 13.45
N GLU A 131 1.04 -3.70 13.35
CA GLU A 131 0.66 -4.51 14.52
C GLU A 131 1.87 -5.15 15.23
N ILE A 132 2.84 -5.70 14.48
CA ILE A 132 3.95 -6.44 15.09
C ILE A 132 5.07 -5.53 15.63
N HIS A 133 5.20 -4.31 15.12
CA HIS A 133 6.26 -3.35 15.48
C HIS A 133 5.74 -2.03 16.09
N PRO A 134 4.57 -2.07 16.74
CA PRO A 134 3.76 -0.89 17.11
C PRO A 134 4.09 0.43 16.39
N ILE A 135 3.98 0.43 15.06
CA ILE A 135 4.39 1.57 14.22
C ILE A 135 3.28 2.63 14.21
N ASP A 136 3.61 3.89 14.43
CA ASP A 136 2.62 4.98 14.34
C ASP A 136 2.12 5.18 12.90
N ASP A 137 0.92 5.76 12.76
CA ASP A 137 0.32 5.98 11.43
C ASP A 137 1.20 6.90 10.57
N GLN A 138 1.90 7.90 11.14
CA GLN A 138 2.75 8.82 10.36
C GLN A 138 3.87 8.08 9.64
N LYS A 139 4.50 7.10 10.30
CA LYS A 139 5.54 6.27 9.70
C LYS A 139 5.00 5.34 8.61
N ILE A 140 3.76 4.89 8.73
CA ILE A 140 3.06 4.17 7.65
C ILE A 140 2.82 5.10 6.45
N LEU A 141 2.41 6.35 6.67
CA LEU A 141 2.23 7.31 5.58
C LEU A 141 3.56 7.62 4.88
N GLU A 142 4.66 7.73 5.62
CA GLU A 142 6.01 7.83 5.03
C GLU A 142 6.35 6.62 4.15
N ALA A 143 6.05 5.40 4.60
CA ALA A 143 6.27 4.21 3.79
C ALA A 143 5.44 4.22 2.50
N MET A 144 4.19 4.69 2.55
CA MET A 144 3.34 4.88 1.38
C MET A 144 3.91 5.93 0.41
N MET A 145 4.47 7.04 0.92
CA MET A 145 5.17 8.03 0.09
C MET A 145 6.38 7.42 -0.61
N VAL A 146 7.21 6.66 0.12
CA VAL A 146 8.36 5.97 -0.47
C VAL A 146 7.92 4.98 -1.55
N ALA A 147 6.84 4.22 -1.31
CA ALA A 147 6.27 3.33 -2.32
C ALA A 147 5.80 4.09 -3.57
N ALA A 148 5.23 5.30 -3.42
CA ALA A 148 4.88 6.16 -4.55
C ALA A 148 6.11 6.64 -5.34
N GLY A 149 7.18 7.06 -4.66
CA GLY A 149 8.45 7.43 -5.32
C GLY A 149 9.06 6.28 -6.12
N ILE A 150 9.03 5.05 -5.56
CA ILE A 150 9.44 3.83 -6.28
C ILE A 150 8.55 3.61 -7.52
N ALA A 151 7.24 3.79 -7.38
CA ALA A 151 6.30 3.61 -8.48
C ALA A 151 6.55 4.60 -9.63
N ILE A 152 6.88 5.87 -9.34
CA ILE A 152 7.22 6.87 -10.37
C ILE A 152 8.45 6.43 -11.17
N ILE A 153 9.50 5.93 -10.49
CA ILE A 153 10.70 5.43 -11.18
C ILE A 153 10.34 4.25 -12.11
N ILE A 154 9.53 3.31 -11.62
CA ILE A 154 9.10 2.15 -12.41
C ILE A 154 8.27 2.60 -13.62
N GLU A 155 7.32 3.51 -13.43
CA GLU A 155 6.45 4.04 -14.49
C GLU A 155 7.26 4.76 -15.58
N GLN A 156 8.24 5.58 -15.21
CA GLN A 156 9.10 6.27 -16.18
C GLN A 156 9.98 5.33 -17.02
N LYS A 157 10.28 4.12 -16.52
CA LYS A 157 11.10 3.13 -17.22
C LYS A 157 10.26 2.07 -17.93
N ALA A 158 8.99 1.91 -17.58
CA ALA A 158 8.08 1.01 -18.25
C ALA A 158 7.66 1.60 -19.62
N SER A 159 7.72 0.80 -20.68
CA SER A 159 7.09 1.19 -21.94
C SER A 159 5.57 1.20 -21.77
N ILE A 160 4.83 1.97 -22.58
CA ILE A 160 3.36 2.03 -22.52
C ILE A 160 2.72 0.62 -22.60
N ALA A 161 3.34 -0.31 -23.35
CA ALA A 161 2.88 -1.69 -23.46
C ALA A 161 3.18 -2.55 -22.21
N GLY A 162 4.14 -2.17 -21.38
CA GLY A 162 4.49 -2.87 -20.14
C GLY A 162 3.85 -2.29 -18.87
N ALA A 163 3.13 -1.15 -18.99
CA ALA A 163 2.46 -0.48 -17.87
C ALA A 163 1.00 -0.93 -17.66
N VAL A 164 0.46 -1.78 -18.55
CA VAL A 164 -0.93 -2.28 -18.54
C VAL A 164 -1.01 -3.66 -17.91
#